data_AF-A0A954JA38-F1
#
_entry.id   AF-A0A954JA38-F1
#
_cell.length_a   1.000
_cell.length_b   1.000
_cell.length_c   1.000
_cell.angle_alpha   90.00
_cell.angle_beta   90.00
_cell.angle_gamma   90.00
#
_symmetry.space_group_name_H-M   'P 1'
#
loop_
_entity.id
_entity.type
_entity.pdbx_description
1 polymer ?
#
loop_
_entity_poly.entity_id
_entity_poly.type
_entity_poly.pdbx_seq_one_letter_code
_entity_poly.pdbx_strand_id
1 'polypeptide(L)'
;MRKIWSLAVLMTMVCLTTGLQAEEKPARKPAGQGGGGQLLSLPPGIELTAEQTSQVNTIRQKYQEQAKELQAKQNQLMTPEQRKARTELMKSAREAGKSPAEIREAAKSLETNYTAEQKEKLDSLRKESQQLKQKFLAEASEVLTAEQKAKLPGGRKNPSAGGKKKSENKT
;
A
#
# COMPACT_ATOMS: atom_id res chain seq x y z
N MET A 1 1.17 48.52 35.94
CA MET A 1 1.31 47.08 35.68
C MET A 1 1.10 46.81 34.18
N ARG A 2 1.63 45.70 33.69
CA ARG A 2 2.15 45.43 32.34
C ARG A 2 1.15 45.53 31.16
N LYS A 3 1.54 46.37 30.19
CA LYS A 3 1.57 46.20 28.71
C LYS A 3 0.26 46.12 27.92
N ILE A 4 -0.15 47.32 27.47
CA ILE A 4 -0.77 47.62 26.16
C ILE A 4 0.08 46.98 25.05
N TRP A 5 -0.55 46.51 23.96
CA TRP A 5 -0.15 46.65 22.56
C TRP A 5 -1.22 46.00 21.65
N SER A 6 -2.25 46.76 21.31
CA SER A 6 -3.03 46.55 20.09
C SER A 6 -2.54 47.59 19.09
N LEU A 7 -1.87 47.16 18.03
CA LEU A 7 -1.52 48.04 16.93
C LEU A 7 -1.58 47.30 15.59
N ALA A 8 -2.26 47.98 14.66
CA ALA A 8 -1.97 48.07 13.24
C ALA A 8 -2.18 46.83 12.35
N VAL A 9 -3.38 46.80 11.78
CA VAL A 9 -3.60 46.60 10.35
C VAL A 9 -2.55 47.37 9.53
N LEU A 10 -1.73 46.66 8.76
CA LEU A 10 -1.01 47.25 7.62
C LEU A 10 -1.01 46.23 6.47
N MET A 11 -1.91 46.50 5.53
CA MET A 11 -1.93 45.93 4.19
C MET A 11 -0.70 46.48 3.44
N THR A 12 0.26 45.62 3.12
CA THR A 12 1.37 45.96 2.22
C THR A 12 1.35 45.01 1.04
N MET A 13 0.82 45.52 -0.06
CA MET A 13 0.93 44.97 -1.41
C MET A 13 2.37 45.19 -1.88
N VAL A 14 3.12 44.10 -2.10
CA VAL A 14 4.40 44.10 -2.83
C VAL A 14 4.26 43.19 -4.05
N CYS A 15 4.69 43.74 -5.16
CA CYS A 15 4.54 43.26 -6.52
C CYS A 15 5.89 42.65 -6.99
N LEU A 16 5.81 41.77 -7.99
CA LEU A 16 6.87 41.28 -8.90
C LEU A 16 7.72 40.05 -8.53
N THR A 17 7.30 38.93 -9.15
CA THR A 17 8.08 37.98 -9.99
C THR A 17 9.38 37.36 -9.45
N THR A 18 9.29 36.08 -9.09
CA THR A 18 10.31 35.06 -9.41
C THR A 18 9.65 33.71 -9.64
N GLY A 19 9.96 33.11 -10.79
CA GLY A 19 9.97 31.66 -10.97
C GLY A 19 8.62 30.98 -11.13
N LEU A 20 8.19 30.86 -12.39
CA LEU A 20 7.50 29.65 -12.85
C LEU A 20 8.48 28.46 -12.68
N GLN A 21 8.71 28.01 -11.44
CA GLN A 21 9.10 26.63 -11.23
C GLN A 21 7.80 25.86 -11.36
N ALA A 22 7.64 25.26 -12.54
CA ALA A 22 6.95 23.99 -12.60
C ALA A 22 7.57 23.13 -11.48
N GLU A 23 6.88 23.02 -10.35
CA GLU A 23 7.03 21.84 -9.53
C GLU A 23 6.71 20.70 -10.48
N GLU A 24 7.75 20.03 -10.98
CA GLU A 24 7.68 18.64 -11.34
C GLU A 24 7.06 17.95 -10.12
N LYS A 25 5.73 17.86 -10.12
CA LYS A 25 5.01 16.88 -9.31
C LYS A 25 5.79 15.59 -9.56
N PRO A 26 6.41 14.98 -8.52
CA PRO A 26 7.24 13.81 -8.73
C PRO A 26 6.45 12.86 -9.59
N ALA A 27 7.00 12.53 -10.77
CA ALA A 27 6.34 11.74 -11.78
C ALA A 27 5.65 10.59 -11.07
N ARG A 28 4.31 10.61 -11.03
CA ARG A 28 3.55 9.54 -10.40
C ARG A 28 3.99 8.28 -11.14
N LYS A 29 4.67 7.38 -10.41
CA LYS A 29 5.01 6.04 -10.91
C LYS A 29 3.78 5.52 -11.66
N PRO A 30 3.93 5.00 -12.88
CA PRO A 30 2.78 4.60 -13.67
C PRO A 30 1.91 3.72 -12.79
N ALA A 31 0.69 4.21 -12.52
CA ALA A 31 -0.30 3.44 -11.81
C ALA A 31 -0.46 2.17 -12.65
N GLY A 32 -0.04 1.03 -12.10
CA GLY A 32 -0.36 -0.27 -12.66
C GLY A 32 -1.87 -0.44 -12.60
N GLN A 33 -2.56 0.17 -13.57
CA GLN A 33 -4.00 0.22 -13.67
C GLN A 33 -4.46 -1.06 -14.35
N GLY A 34 -4.40 -2.16 -13.59
CA GLY A 34 -5.24 -3.33 -13.79
C GLY A 34 -6.12 -3.45 -12.55
N GLY A 35 -7.44 -3.55 -12.73
CA GLY A 35 -8.40 -3.71 -11.63
C GLY A 35 -7.97 -4.85 -10.71
N GLY A 36 -7.60 -4.51 -9.47
CA GLY A 36 -6.87 -5.41 -8.55
C GLY A 36 -5.70 -4.77 -7.82
N GLY A 37 -5.47 -3.46 -8.01
CA GLY A 37 -4.25 -2.67 -7.69
C GLY A 37 -3.68 -2.65 -6.27
N GLN A 38 -4.14 -3.50 -5.35
CA GLN A 38 -3.48 -3.79 -4.07
C GLN A 38 -3.41 -5.30 -3.76
N LEU A 39 -4.33 -6.09 -4.32
CA LEU A 39 -4.41 -7.53 -4.09
C LEU A 39 -3.37 -8.29 -4.93
N LEU A 40 -3.18 -7.85 -6.18
CA LEU A 40 -2.27 -8.43 -7.17
C LEU A 40 -0.99 -7.59 -7.34
N SER A 41 -0.51 -7.02 -6.23
CA SER A 41 0.71 -6.22 -6.16
C SER A 41 1.78 -6.93 -5.33
N LEU A 42 3.03 -6.85 -5.79
CA LEU A 42 4.17 -7.27 -4.97
C LEU A 42 4.36 -6.33 -3.76
N PRO A 43 4.97 -6.81 -2.66
CA PRO A 43 5.37 -5.96 -1.55
C PRO A 43 6.26 -4.79 -2.00
N PRO A 44 6.19 -3.63 -1.31
CA PRO A 44 7.10 -2.53 -1.59
C PRO A 44 8.57 -2.93 -1.36
N GLY A 45 9.48 -2.36 -2.14
CA GLY A 45 10.93 -2.63 -2.05
C GLY A 45 11.46 -3.75 -2.94
N ILE A 46 10.59 -4.37 -3.76
CA ILE A 46 10.99 -5.27 -4.85
C ILE A 46 11.05 -4.45 -6.15
N GLU A 47 12.24 -4.27 -6.67
CA GLU A 47 12.48 -3.66 -7.98
C GLU A 47 12.56 -4.76 -9.02
N LEU A 48 11.75 -4.66 -10.09
CA LEU A 48 11.68 -5.65 -11.16
C LEU A 48 12.43 -5.14 -12.39
N THR A 49 13.08 -6.06 -13.12
CA THR A 49 13.54 -5.77 -14.48
C THR A 49 12.34 -5.61 -15.43
N ALA A 50 12.58 -5.10 -16.64
CA ALA A 50 11.53 -4.97 -17.65
C ALA A 50 10.90 -6.34 -18.01
N GLU A 51 11.74 -7.37 -18.13
CA GLU A 51 11.30 -8.75 -18.40
C GLU A 51 10.45 -9.31 -17.25
N GLN A 52 10.92 -9.18 -16.00
CA GLN A 52 10.16 -9.61 -14.83
C GLN A 52 8.84 -8.86 -14.70
N THR A 53 8.83 -7.56 -15.03
CA THR A 53 7.61 -6.75 -15.05
C THR A 53 6.60 -7.30 -16.05
N SER A 54 7.04 -7.66 -17.25
CA SER A 54 6.19 -8.28 -18.28
C SER A 54 5.60 -9.60 -17.79
N GLN A 55 6.43 -10.48 -17.22
CA GLN A 55 5.99 -11.78 -16.70
C GLN A 55 5.01 -11.62 -15.52
N VAL A 56 5.29 -10.74 -14.56
CA VAL A 56 4.38 -10.44 -13.45
C VAL A 56 3.07 -9.83 -13.93
N ASN A 57 3.09 -9.03 -15.00
CA ASN A 57 1.86 -8.51 -15.60
C ASN A 57 1.01 -9.61 -16.24
N THR A 58 1.63 -10.57 -16.93
CA THR A 58 0.94 -11.75 -17.47
C THR A 58 0.30 -12.58 -16.34
N ILE A 59 1.04 -12.82 -15.25
CA ILE A 59 0.51 -13.50 -14.06
C ILE A 59 -0.65 -12.69 -13.47
N ARG A 60 -0.53 -11.36 -13.37
CA ARG A 60 -1.60 -10.49 -12.87
C ARG A 60 -2.89 -10.63 -13.70
N GLN A 61 -2.79 -10.71 -15.03
CA GLN A 61 -3.96 -10.85 -15.90
C GLN A 61 -4.75 -12.13 -15.61
N LYS A 62 -4.08 -13.25 -15.28
CA LYS A 62 -4.74 -14.52 -14.91
C LYS A 62 -5.68 -14.37 -13.70
N TYR A 63 -5.32 -13.51 -12.76
CA TYR A 63 -6.02 -13.33 -11.49
C TYR A 63 -6.90 -12.07 -11.44
N GLN A 64 -6.90 -11.26 -12.50
CA GLN A 64 -7.54 -9.95 -12.52
C GLN A 64 -9.05 -10.04 -12.31
N GLU A 65 -9.72 -10.96 -12.99
CA GLU A 65 -11.18 -11.10 -12.89
C GLU A 65 -11.60 -11.59 -11.49
N GLN A 66 -10.87 -12.54 -10.90
CA GLN A 66 -11.09 -12.97 -9.52
C GLN A 66 -10.90 -11.82 -8.51
N ALA A 67 -9.87 -10.98 -8.72
CA ALA A 67 -9.63 -9.83 -7.87
C ALA A 67 -10.74 -8.77 -7.98
N LYS A 68 -11.22 -8.51 -9.19
CA LYS A 68 -12.37 -7.60 -9.43
C LYS A 68 -13.64 -8.13 -8.80
N GLU A 69 -13.92 -9.43 -8.93
CA GLU A 69 -15.09 -10.06 -8.34
C GLU A 69 -15.08 -9.93 -6.80
N LEU A 70 -13.94 -10.23 -6.16
CA LEU A 70 -13.79 -10.05 -4.72
C LEU A 70 -13.98 -8.59 -4.29
N GLN A 71 -13.42 -7.65 -5.05
CA GLN A 71 -13.59 -6.22 -4.80
C GLN A 71 -15.06 -5.79 -4.94
N ALA A 72 -15.77 -6.31 -5.96
CA ALA A 72 -17.18 -6.03 -6.16
C ALA A 72 -18.04 -6.59 -5.02
N LYS A 73 -17.82 -7.84 -4.60
CA LYS A 73 -18.50 -8.47 -3.45
C LYS A 73 -18.29 -7.65 -2.18
N GLN A 74 -17.06 -7.20 -1.92
CA GLN A 74 -16.76 -6.36 -0.76
C GLN A 74 -17.52 -5.02 -0.81
N ASN A 75 -17.57 -4.38 -1.97
CA ASN A 75 -18.25 -3.08 -2.14
C ASN A 75 -19.77 -3.18 -1.99
N GLN A 76 -20.36 -4.28 -2.47
CA GLN A 76 -21.81 -4.54 -2.40
C GLN A 76 -22.27 -4.85 -0.97
N LEU A 77 -21.40 -5.42 -0.14
CA LEU A 77 -21.72 -5.81 1.23
C LEU A 77 -21.90 -4.61 2.17
N MET A 78 -21.25 -3.48 1.87
CA MET A 78 -21.24 -2.28 2.69
C MET A 78 -22.29 -1.26 2.20
N THR A 79 -22.90 -0.52 3.11
CA THR A 79 -23.76 0.62 2.73
C THR A 79 -22.92 1.77 2.15
N PRO A 80 -23.52 2.70 1.37
CA PRO A 80 -22.81 3.88 0.89
C PRO A 80 -22.14 4.69 2.02
N GLU A 81 -22.79 4.81 3.17
CA GLU A 81 -22.27 5.52 4.34
C GLU A 81 -21.09 4.79 4.98
N GLN A 82 -21.18 3.47 5.15
CA GLN A 82 -20.07 2.66 5.65
C GLN A 82 -18.85 2.74 4.72
N ARG A 83 -19.06 2.77 3.39
CA ARG A 83 -17.98 2.96 2.41
C ARG A 83 -17.34 4.34 2.49
N LYS A 84 -18.14 5.40 2.66
CA LYS A 84 -17.65 6.78 2.85
C LYS A 84 -16.82 6.89 4.13
N ALA A 85 -17.36 6.44 5.27
CA ALA A 85 -16.66 6.45 6.56
C ALA A 85 -15.31 5.72 6.48
N ARG A 86 -15.27 4.56 5.82
CA ARG A 86 -14.02 3.82 5.59
C ARG A 86 -13.04 4.59 4.71
N THR A 87 -13.52 5.25 3.66
CA THR A 87 -12.68 6.02 2.73
C THR A 87 -12.08 7.25 3.42
N GLU A 88 -12.88 8.00 4.16
CA GLU A 88 -12.46 9.18 4.92
C GLU A 88 -11.47 8.81 6.02
N LEU A 89 -11.73 7.73 6.77
CA LEU A 89 -10.79 7.21 7.77
C LEU A 89 -9.44 6.84 7.14
N MET A 90 -9.46 6.14 6.00
CA MET A 90 -8.23 5.78 5.29
C MET A 90 -7.46 7.00 4.78
N LYS A 91 -8.17 8.00 4.26
CA LYS A 91 -7.57 9.25 3.79
C LYS A 91 -6.95 10.03 4.95
N SER A 92 -7.73 10.29 5.99
CA SER A 92 -7.29 11.03 7.18
C SER A 92 -6.12 10.32 7.89
N ALA A 93 -6.18 9.00 8.03
CA ALA A 93 -5.10 8.25 8.68
C ALA A 93 -3.79 8.29 7.87
N ARG A 94 -3.86 8.30 6.53
CA ARG A 94 -2.69 8.48 5.67
C ARG A 94 -2.14 9.90 5.75
N GLU A 95 -3.00 10.91 5.72
CA GLU A 95 -2.62 12.32 5.87
C GLU A 95 -1.99 12.61 7.24
N ALA A 96 -2.46 11.92 8.29
CA ALA A 96 -1.89 11.97 9.63
C ALA A 96 -0.61 11.13 9.79
N GLY A 97 -0.10 10.49 8.73
CA GLY A 97 1.13 9.71 8.78
C GLY A 97 1.05 8.41 9.61
N LYS A 98 -0.16 7.90 9.88
CA LYS A 98 -0.33 6.67 10.68
C LYS A 98 0.31 5.47 9.99
N SER A 99 0.89 4.59 10.78
CA SER A 99 1.48 3.35 10.29
C SER A 99 0.41 2.42 9.69
N PRO A 100 0.80 1.49 8.79
CA PRO A 100 -0.13 0.52 8.24
C PRO A 100 -0.85 -0.37 9.27
N ALA A 101 -0.24 -0.56 10.46
CA ALA A 101 -0.85 -1.29 11.56
C ALA A 101 -1.96 -0.46 12.21
N GLU A 102 -1.69 0.81 12.54
CA GLU A 102 -2.68 1.72 13.12
C GLU A 102 -3.85 1.99 12.18
N ILE A 103 -3.59 2.13 10.87
CA ILE A 103 -4.64 2.24 9.86
C ILE A 103 -5.55 1.00 9.88
N ARG A 104 -4.96 -0.20 10.02
CA ARG A 104 -5.72 -1.46 10.08
C ARG A 104 -6.58 -1.53 11.34
N GLU A 105 -6.04 -1.16 12.50
CA GLU A 105 -6.81 -1.14 13.74
C GLU A 105 -7.94 -0.10 13.70
N ALA A 106 -7.68 1.10 13.17
CA ALA A 106 -8.71 2.12 12.95
C ALA A 106 -9.80 1.68 11.95
N ALA A 107 -9.44 0.85 10.97
CA ALA A 107 -10.42 0.27 10.06
C ALA A 107 -11.28 -0.81 10.74
N LYS A 108 -10.67 -1.64 11.60
CA LYS A 108 -11.37 -2.67 12.37
C LYS A 108 -12.35 -2.05 13.37
N SER A 109 -12.04 -0.89 13.96
CA SER A 109 -12.98 -0.23 14.87
C SER A 109 -14.28 0.19 14.18
N LEU A 110 -14.27 0.44 12.86
CA LEU A 110 -15.50 0.70 12.09
C LEU A 110 -16.40 -0.53 11.96
N GLU A 111 -15.85 -1.74 12.13
CA GLU A 111 -16.62 -2.99 12.04
C GLU A 111 -17.63 -3.13 13.18
N THR A 112 -17.51 -2.36 14.25
CA THR A 112 -18.53 -2.28 15.31
C THR A 112 -19.90 -1.90 14.76
N ASN A 113 -19.95 -1.12 13.68
CA ASN A 113 -21.18 -0.65 13.01
C ASN A 113 -21.71 -1.64 11.94
N TYR A 114 -21.13 -2.83 11.82
CA TYR A 114 -21.56 -3.83 10.85
C TYR A 114 -22.44 -4.90 11.51
N THR A 115 -23.39 -5.42 10.74
CA THR A 115 -24.22 -6.56 11.17
C THR A 115 -23.36 -7.83 11.32
N ALA A 116 -23.86 -8.82 12.07
CA ALA A 116 -23.18 -10.11 12.22
C ALA A 116 -22.93 -10.78 10.86
N GLU A 117 -23.94 -10.79 9.98
CA GLU A 117 -23.80 -11.34 8.63
C GLU A 117 -22.79 -10.57 7.77
N GLN A 118 -22.72 -9.24 7.89
CA GLN A 118 -21.72 -8.45 7.18
C GLN A 118 -20.31 -8.81 7.66
N LYS A 119 -20.11 -8.99 8.96
CA LYS A 119 -18.81 -9.41 9.52
C LYS A 119 -18.39 -10.78 9.01
N GLU A 120 -19.28 -11.76 9.06
CA GLU A 120 -19.02 -13.13 8.58
C GLU A 120 -18.67 -13.15 7.08
N LYS A 121 -19.46 -12.46 6.24
CA LYS A 121 -19.20 -12.34 4.81
C LYS A 121 -17.88 -11.60 4.53
N LEU A 122 -17.55 -10.55 5.29
CA LEU A 122 -16.26 -9.87 5.19
C LEU A 122 -15.10 -10.80 5.57
N ASP A 123 -15.25 -11.63 6.60
CA ASP A 123 -14.22 -12.60 6.99
C ASP A 123 -14.00 -13.68 5.93
N SER A 124 -15.06 -14.18 5.29
CA SER A 124 -14.93 -15.08 4.13
C SER A 124 -14.17 -14.39 2.99
N LEU A 125 -14.59 -13.18 2.61
CA LEU A 125 -13.95 -12.41 1.55
C LEU A 125 -12.48 -12.08 1.85
N ARG A 126 -12.13 -11.84 3.13
CA ARG A 126 -10.74 -11.65 3.57
C ARG A 126 -9.91 -12.92 3.35
N LYS A 127 -10.44 -14.10 3.70
CA LYS A 127 -9.78 -15.39 3.47
C LYS A 127 -9.61 -15.68 1.99
N GLU A 128 -10.65 -15.47 1.17
CA GLU A 128 -10.58 -15.64 -0.28
C GLU A 128 -9.55 -14.69 -0.91
N SER A 129 -9.54 -13.42 -0.49
CA SER A 129 -8.54 -12.45 -0.91
C SER A 129 -7.13 -12.87 -0.51
N GLN A 130 -6.94 -13.37 0.71
CA GLN A 130 -5.63 -13.87 1.18
C GLN A 130 -5.16 -15.06 0.34
N GLN A 131 -6.03 -16.01 0.04
CA GLN A 131 -5.71 -17.16 -0.80
C GLN A 131 -5.35 -16.73 -2.22
N LEU A 132 -6.12 -15.82 -2.83
CA LEU A 132 -5.83 -15.28 -4.16
C LEU A 132 -4.47 -14.59 -4.18
N LYS A 133 -4.17 -13.78 -3.15
CA LYS A 133 -2.87 -13.13 -3.00
C LYS A 133 -1.73 -14.14 -2.85
N GLN A 134 -1.93 -15.20 -2.08
CA GLN A 134 -0.92 -16.25 -1.92
C GLN A 134 -0.63 -16.97 -3.24
N LYS A 135 -1.67 -17.30 -4.02
CA LYS A 135 -1.52 -17.91 -5.36
C LYS A 135 -0.76 -16.97 -6.31
N PHE A 136 -1.15 -15.69 -6.34
CA PHE A 136 -0.45 -14.67 -7.11
C PHE A 136 1.02 -14.55 -6.70
N LEU A 137 1.32 -14.48 -5.40
CA LEU A 137 2.69 -14.37 -4.91
C LEU A 137 3.52 -15.63 -5.16
N ALA A 138 2.91 -16.83 -5.11
CA ALA A 138 3.58 -18.07 -5.41
C ALA A 138 4.05 -18.10 -6.87
N GLU A 139 3.15 -17.86 -7.83
CA GLU A 139 3.52 -17.76 -9.26
C GLU A 139 4.49 -16.61 -9.52
N ALA A 140 4.20 -15.42 -8.97
CA ALA A 140 5.08 -14.28 -9.16
C ALA A 140 6.48 -14.54 -8.58
N SER A 141 6.62 -15.35 -7.52
CA SER A 141 7.92 -15.68 -6.97
C SER A 141 8.78 -16.46 -7.97
N GLU A 142 8.22 -17.28 -8.86
CA GLU A 142 9.00 -18.10 -9.79
C GLU A 142 9.87 -17.27 -10.73
N VAL A 143 9.43 -16.04 -11.04
CA VAL A 143 10.15 -15.09 -11.92
C VAL A 143 11.05 -14.12 -11.15
N LEU A 144 11.11 -14.22 -9.82
CA LEU A 144 11.95 -13.37 -8.97
C LEU A 144 13.31 -14.02 -8.67
N THR A 145 14.32 -13.18 -8.49
CA THR A 145 15.64 -13.59 -7.97
C THR A 145 15.55 -14.01 -6.51
N ALA A 146 16.56 -14.73 -6.02
CA ALA A 146 16.62 -15.12 -4.60
C ALA A 146 16.57 -13.91 -3.65
N GLU A 147 17.22 -12.80 -4.02
CA GLU A 147 17.22 -11.56 -3.24
C GLU A 147 15.84 -10.90 -3.19
N GLN A 148 15.11 -10.89 -4.31
CA GLN A 148 13.75 -10.37 -4.38
C GLN A 148 12.76 -11.27 -3.60
N LYS A 149 12.91 -12.61 -3.70
CA LYS A 149 12.13 -13.59 -2.94
C LYS A 149 12.27 -13.41 -1.43
N ALA A 150 13.45 -13.05 -0.94
CA ALA A 150 13.68 -12.79 0.48
C ALA A 150 12.87 -11.59 1.03
N LYS A 151 12.38 -10.70 0.15
CA LYS A 151 11.51 -9.56 0.51
C LYS A 151 10.02 -9.91 0.46
N LEU A 152 9.65 -11.11 0.02
CA LEU A 152 8.26 -11.57 0.07
C LEU A 152 7.85 -11.92 1.51
N PRO A 153 6.56 -11.76 1.88
CA PRO A 153 6.06 -12.22 3.17
C PRO A 153 6.26 -13.73 3.30
N GLY A 154 7.01 -14.16 4.31
CA GLY A 154 7.39 -15.57 4.50
C GLY A 154 8.67 -16.00 3.78
N GLY A 155 9.39 -15.08 3.12
CA GLY A 155 10.72 -15.34 2.57
C GLY A 155 11.66 -15.82 3.68
N ARG A 156 12.18 -17.05 3.55
CA ARG A 156 13.27 -17.54 4.40
C ARG A 156 14.44 -16.57 4.25
N LYS A 157 14.91 -15.98 5.36
CA LYS A 157 16.16 -15.22 5.39
C LYS A 157 17.25 -16.11 4.81
N ASN A 158 17.87 -15.71 3.71
CA ASN A 158 19.04 -16.41 3.17
C ASN A 158 20.10 -16.50 4.27
N PRO A 159 20.56 -17.69 4.67
CA PRO A 159 21.70 -17.82 5.59
C PRO A 159 23.02 -17.33 4.99
N SER A 160 23.07 -16.97 3.69
CA SER A 160 24.30 -16.51 3.02
C SER A 160 24.64 -15.03 3.20
N ALA A 161 23.80 -14.23 3.88
CA ALA A 161 24.11 -12.84 4.22
C ALA A 161 24.79 -12.67 5.60
N GLY A 162 25.20 -13.78 6.23
CA GLY A 162 26.16 -13.79 7.34
C GLY A 162 27.56 -14.04 6.78
N GLY A 163 28.41 -13.03 6.82
CA GLY A 163 29.65 -12.94 6.06
C GLY A 163 30.57 -14.16 6.12
N LYS A 164 31.16 -14.45 4.95
CA LYS A 164 32.48 -15.05 4.82
C LYS A 164 33.46 -14.32 5.75
N LYS A 165 33.90 -14.96 6.83
CA LYS A 165 35.29 -14.85 7.31
C LYS A 165 35.96 -16.19 7.03
N LYS A 166 36.63 -16.26 5.89
CA LYS A 166 37.56 -17.33 5.51
C LYS A 166 38.96 -16.91 6.01
N SER A 167 39.73 -17.90 6.49
CA SER A 167 41.20 -17.95 6.69
C SER A 167 41.81 -16.98 7.69
N GLU A 168 42.90 -17.21 8.41
CA GLU A 168 43.85 -18.31 8.65
C GLU A 168 44.78 -17.75 9.74
N ASN A 169 45.11 -18.54 10.76
CA ASN A 169 46.44 -18.61 11.40
C ASN A 169 46.32 -19.76 12.41
N LYS A 170 46.95 -20.93 12.23
CA LYS A 170 48.38 -21.23 12.44
C LYS A 170 48.77 -20.68 13.83
N THR A 171 48.92 -21.50 14.86
CA THR A 171 49.90 -22.60 15.05
C THR A 171 49.46 -23.44 16.24
#